data_AF-A0A1Q3CYD5-F1
#
_entry.id   AF-A0A1Q3CYD5-F1
#
_cell.length_a   1.000
_cell.length_b   1.000
_cell.length_c   1.000
_cell.angle_alpha   90.00
_cell.angle_beta   90.00
_cell.angle_gamma   90.00
#
_symmetry.space_group_name_H-M   'P 1'
#
loop_
_entity.id
_entity.type
_entity.pdbx_description
1 polymer ?
#
loop_
_entity_poly.entity_id
_entity_poly.type
_entity_poly.pdbx_seq_one_letter_code
_entity_poly.pdbx_strand_id
1 'polypeptide(L)'
;MVITHLPRLHLSILSKPHPSLYTHLTTLFLTPNPLSTTTTLFFSPKSTLTTTPITHFSDPQESSFPTPQISLDKLFLPPETDVPCDTDTLSTRILKGSNIVLSKYARDAQVVQSDFVKSSVKTEDCPSDGLPEFALVGRSNVGKSSLLNSLVRRKKLALTSKKPGKTQCINHFRINDKWYLVDLPGYGYAAAPQEIRTDWAKFTKDYFLNRSTLVSVFLLIDASIPAKKIDLEYASWLGENQIPMTLIYTKCDKRKKKKNGGKRPEENVNDFQELIRGFFQTAPPWIMTSSVTNQGRDEILLHMAQLRNYWLKH
;
A
#
# COMPACT_ATOMS: atom_id res chain seq x y z
N MET A 1 29.15 -51.00 -17.13
CA MET A 1 28.77 -52.28 -17.79
C MET A 1 27.32 -52.53 -17.43
N VAL A 2 26.42 -52.69 -18.41
CA VAL A 2 24.92 -52.77 -18.24
C VAL A 2 24.32 -51.45 -17.71
N ILE A 3 23.45 -50.65 -18.37
CA ILE A 3 22.47 -50.76 -19.48
C ILE A 3 21.08 -51.26 -19.02
N THR A 4 20.00 -50.82 -19.71
CA THR A 4 18.56 -51.16 -19.53
C THR A 4 17.81 -50.38 -18.42
N HIS A 5 16.53 -49.99 -18.56
CA HIS A 5 15.71 -49.81 -19.78
C HIS A 5 14.59 -48.77 -19.55
N LEU A 6 14.28 -47.97 -20.58
CA LEU A 6 12.98 -47.28 -20.73
C LEU A 6 11.99 -48.21 -21.47
N PRO A 7 10.67 -48.01 -21.26
CA PRO A 7 9.69 -48.12 -22.33
C PRO A 7 9.03 -46.76 -22.64
N ARG A 8 8.85 -46.46 -23.93
CA ARG A 8 7.89 -45.48 -24.41
C ARG A 8 6.52 -46.14 -24.54
N LEU A 9 5.44 -45.38 -24.42
CA LEU A 9 4.22 -45.62 -25.20
C LEU A 9 3.85 -44.35 -25.96
N HIS A 10 3.39 -44.53 -27.19
CA HIS A 10 3.06 -43.48 -28.14
C HIS A 10 2.00 -44.02 -29.09
N LEU A 11 0.84 -43.38 -29.15
CA LEU A 11 -0.08 -43.48 -30.29
C LEU A 11 -0.72 -42.11 -30.55
N SER A 12 -1.08 -41.88 -31.81
CA SER A 12 -1.46 -40.57 -32.38
C SER A 12 -2.74 -40.74 -33.23
N ILE A 13 -3.02 -39.80 -34.17
CA ILE A 13 -4.06 -39.88 -35.24
C ILE A 13 -5.49 -39.66 -34.68
N LEU A 14 -6.36 -38.75 -35.16
CA LEU A 14 -6.38 -37.71 -36.22
C LEU A 14 -7.38 -36.59 -35.75
N SER A 15 -7.89 -35.53 -36.40
CA SER A 15 -8.04 -35.03 -37.79
C SER A 15 -8.15 -33.48 -37.85
N LYS A 16 -8.52 -32.94 -39.04
CA LYS A 16 -9.04 -31.58 -39.34
C LYS A 16 -10.33 -31.76 -40.21
N PRO A 17 -11.05 -30.74 -40.77
CA PRO A 17 -10.81 -29.29 -40.83
C PRO A 17 -12.05 -28.38 -40.60
N HIS A 18 -11.92 -27.09 -40.97
CA HIS A 18 -13.00 -26.08 -41.09
C HIS A 18 -14.02 -26.41 -42.20
N PRO A 19 -15.13 -25.64 -42.28
CA PRO A 19 -15.13 -24.53 -43.24
C PRO A 19 -15.48 -23.16 -42.65
N SER A 20 -15.20 -22.11 -43.42
CA SER A 20 -15.70 -20.73 -43.23
C SER A 20 -16.71 -20.40 -44.34
N LEU A 21 -17.50 -19.33 -44.18
CA LEU A 21 -17.50 -18.17 -45.11
C LEU A 21 -18.65 -17.14 -44.90
N TYR A 22 -18.38 -15.93 -45.42
CA TYR A 22 -19.27 -14.87 -45.92
C TYR A 22 -20.34 -14.16 -45.04
N THR A 23 -20.00 -12.91 -44.71
CA THR A 23 -20.79 -11.66 -44.83
C THR A 23 -22.27 -11.58 -44.44
N HIS A 24 -22.58 -10.52 -43.68
CA HIS A 24 -23.41 -9.44 -44.24
C HIS A 24 -22.92 -8.06 -43.76
N LEU A 25 -22.96 -7.05 -44.64
CA LEU A 25 -22.91 -5.64 -44.23
C LEU A 25 -24.33 -5.14 -43.95
N THR A 26 -24.49 -4.33 -42.91
CA THR A 26 -25.65 -3.44 -42.75
C THR A 26 -25.20 -2.09 -42.20
N THR A 27 -25.03 -1.12 -43.10
CA THR A 27 -24.93 0.30 -42.76
C THR A 27 -26.26 0.80 -42.19
N LEU A 28 -26.22 1.53 -41.07
CA LEU A 28 -27.31 2.41 -40.66
C LEU A 28 -26.81 3.85 -40.60
N PHE A 29 -27.25 4.65 -41.56
CA PHE A 29 -27.06 6.10 -41.57
C PHE A 29 -28.01 6.75 -40.57
N LEU A 30 -27.53 7.78 -39.85
CA LEU A 30 -28.38 8.79 -39.24
C LEU A 30 -27.69 10.17 -39.33
N THR A 31 -28.10 10.90 -40.37
CA THR A 31 -28.10 12.37 -40.58
C THR A 31 -27.33 13.28 -39.60
N PRO A 32 -26.45 14.18 -40.10
CA PRO A 32 -26.05 15.37 -39.35
C PRO A 32 -27.15 16.45 -39.38
N ASN A 33 -27.15 17.37 -38.41
CA ASN A 33 -27.77 18.69 -38.54
C ASN A 33 -27.07 19.73 -37.63
N PRO A 34 -27.15 21.05 -37.91
CA PRO A 34 -26.09 21.98 -37.51
C PRO A 34 -26.45 22.99 -36.39
N LEU A 35 -25.40 23.69 -35.95
CA LEU A 35 -25.34 25.02 -35.33
C LEU A 35 -26.47 25.51 -34.41
N SER A 36 -26.09 25.90 -33.19
CA SER A 36 -26.57 27.13 -32.55
C SER A 36 -25.47 27.72 -31.66
N THR A 37 -25.27 29.04 -31.74
CA THR A 37 -24.14 29.77 -31.15
C THR A 37 -24.54 30.52 -29.88
N THR A 38 -23.77 30.40 -28.81
CA THR A 38 -23.75 31.40 -27.73
C THR A 38 -22.32 31.65 -27.26
N THR A 39 -21.82 32.86 -27.49
CA THR A 39 -20.49 33.31 -27.06
C THR A 39 -20.56 33.89 -25.65
N THR A 40 -19.76 33.37 -24.71
CA THR A 40 -19.46 34.06 -23.44
C THR A 40 -17.96 34.13 -23.21
N LEU A 41 -17.45 35.36 -23.13
CA LEU A 41 -16.03 35.66 -22.94
C LEU A 41 -15.65 35.51 -21.47
N PHE A 42 -14.70 34.64 -21.15
CA PHE A 42 -14.06 34.62 -19.83
C PHE A 42 -12.65 35.21 -19.91
N PHE A 43 -12.53 36.47 -19.47
CA PHE A 43 -11.24 37.13 -19.26
C PHE A 43 -10.49 36.50 -18.08
N SER A 44 -9.19 36.30 -18.23
CA SER A 44 -8.30 35.93 -17.12
C SER A 44 -7.98 37.17 -16.27
N PRO A 45 -8.30 37.19 -14.96
CA PRO A 45 -7.83 38.25 -14.07
C PRO A 45 -6.34 38.07 -13.76
N LYS A 46 -5.54 39.12 -13.99
CA LYS A 46 -4.16 39.18 -13.47
C LYS A 46 -4.20 39.43 -11.97
N SER A 47 -3.32 38.78 -11.22
CA SER A 47 -3.10 39.11 -9.81
C SER A 47 -2.28 40.40 -9.71
N THR A 48 -2.78 41.37 -8.95
CA THR A 48 -2.02 42.55 -8.51
C THR A 48 -2.03 42.54 -6.98
N LEU A 49 -0.86 42.45 -6.37
CA LEU A 49 -0.70 42.59 -4.92
C LEU A 49 -0.62 44.08 -4.57
N THR A 50 -1.50 44.54 -3.67
CA THR A 50 -1.44 45.87 -3.08
C THR A 50 -1.57 45.74 -1.56
N THR A 51 -0.65 46.36 -0.82
CA THR A 51 -0.48 46.13 0.62
C THR A 51 -1.06 47.28 1.43
N THR A 52 -1.92 46.99 2.41
CA THR A 52 -2.22 47.86 3.55
C THR A 52 -2.42 47.03 4.84
N PRO A 53 -1.92 47.48 6.01
CA PRO A 53 -2.04 46.79 7.30
C PRO A 53 -3.28 47.27 8.11
N ILE A 54 -3.31 46.96 9.42
CA ILE A 54 -4.33 47.31 10.45
C ILE A 54 -5.51 46.30 10.45
N THR A 55 -5.98 45.69 11.56
CA THR A 55 -5.76 45.90 13.02
C THR A 55 -5.62 44.55 13.76
N HIS A 56 -5.14 44.57 15.01
CA HIS A 56 -5.45 43.49 15.97
C HIS A 56 -6.96 43.42 16.26
N PHE A 57 -7.53 42.22 16.21
CA PHE A 57 -8.71 41.84 16.98
C PHE A 57 -8.51 40.43 17.53
N SER A 58 -8.86 40.21 18.80
CA SER A 58 -8.57 38.97 19.54
C SER A 58 -9.86 38.25 19.93
N ASP A 59 -10.16 37.13 19.26
CA ASP A 59 -11.25 36.21 19.62
C ASP A 59 -10.68 34.96 20.33
N PRO A 60 -10.95 34.73 21.63
CA PRO A 60 -10.33 33.66 22.40
C PRO A 60 -11.22 32.40 22.50
N GLN A 61 -11.39 31.63 21.42
CA GLN A 61 -11.92 30.25 21.48
C GLN A 61 -11.26 29.28 20.47
N GLU A 62 -9.95 29.05 20.59
CA GLU A 62 -9.39 27.78 20.11
C GLU A 62 -9.80 26.66 21.06
N SER A 63 -10.63 25.74 20.58
CA SER A 63 -11.00 24.53 21.33
C SER A 63 -9.84 23.54 21.26
N SER A 64 -9.09 23.44 22.36
CA SER A 64 -7.95 22.54 22.50
C SER A 64 -8.41 21.07 22.49
N PHE A 65 -8.45 20.48 21.29
CA PHE A 65 -8.53 19.04 21.14
C PHE A 65 -7.33 18.41 21.87
N PRO A 66 -7.53 17.50 22.85
CA PRO A 66 -6.42 16.88 23.54
C PRO A 66 -5.67 15.97 22.56
N THR A 67 -4.49 16.43 22.13
CA THR A 67 -3.55 15.61 21.37
C THR A 67 -3.25 14.35 22.19
N PRO A 68 -3.54 13.13 21.69
CA PRO A 68 -3.34 11.93 22.49
C PRO A 68 -1.85 11.75 22.76
N GLN A 69 -1.44 11.93 24.02
CA GLN A 69 -0.08 11.65 24.47
C GLN A 69 0.16 10.14 24.35
N ILE A 70 0.84 9.74 23.28
CA ILE A 70 1.28 8.35 23.08
C ILE A 70 2.49 8.12 23.99
N SER A 71 2.34 7.21 24.96
CA SER A 71 3.42 6.79 25.85
C SER A 71 4.64 6.30 25.07
N LEU A 72 5.85 6.58 25.59
CA LEU A 72 7.11 6.27 24.90
C LEU A 72 7.28 4.79 24.56
N ASP A 73 6.72 3.86 25.36
CA ASP A 73 6.73 2.41 25.11
C ASP A 73 5.91 2.00 23.86
N LYS A 74 5.01 2.86 23.41
CA LYS A 74 4.17 2.65 22.22
C LYS A 74 4.70 3.35 20.96
N LEU A 75 5.73 4.20 21.08
CA LEU A 75 6.37 4.87 19.95
C LEU A 75 7.36 3.95 19.24
N PHE A 76 7.33 3.98 17.91
CA PHE A 76 8.41 3.44 17.10
C PHE A 76 9.50 4.49 16.95
N LEU A 77 10.66 4.21 17.55
CA LEU A 77 11.89 4.99 17.40
C LEU A 77 12.75 4.38 16.27
N PRO A 78 12.98 5.10 15.17
CA PRO A 78 13.88 4.63 14.11
C PRO A 78 15.34 4.56 14.60
N PRO A 79 16.20 3.73 13.98
CA PRO A 79 17.62 3.67 14.31
C PRO A 79 18.32 5.04 14.30
N GLU A 80 19.22 5.25 15.27
CA GLU A 80 19.93 6.51 15.53
C GLU A 80 19.03 7.77 15.65
N THR A 81 17.83 7.63 16.20
CA THR A 81 16.93 8.76 16.50
C THR A 81 17.15 9.27 17.92
N ASP A 82 17.75 10.44 18.05
CA ASP A 82 17.91 11.13 19.32
C ASP A 82 16.54 11.61 19.84
N VAL A 83 16.12 11.08 20.99
CA VAL A 83 14.89 11.44 21.72
C VAL A 83 15.22 12.63 22.63
N PRO A 84 14.72 13.86 22.36
CA PRO A 84 14.91 14.97 23.28
C PRO A 84 14.18 14.70 24.61
N CYS A 85 14.69 15.28 25.70
CA CYS A 85 14.07 15.12 27.02
C CYS A 85 12.71 15.83 27.14
N ASP A 86 12.43 16.79 26.25
CA ASP A 86 11.23 17.64 26.29
C ASP A 86 10.07 17.05 25.49
N THR A 87 8.99 16.67 26.17
CA THR A 87 7.79 16.00 25.59
C THR A 87 7.14 16.78 24.46
N ASP A 88 7.14 18.11 24.53
CA ASP A 88 6.49 18.95 23.53
C ASP A 88 7.25 18.90 22.20
N THR A 89 8.59 18.88 22.23
CA THR A 89 9.41 18.75 21.03
C THR A 89 9.22 17.38 20.36
N LEU A 90 9.07 16.31 21.15
CA LEU A 90 8.75 14.97 20.65
C LEU A 90 7.41 14.94 19.93
N SER A 91 6.38 15.61 20.47
CA SER A 91 5.04 15.65 19.85
C SER A 91 5.08 16.20 18.41
N THR A 92 5.94 17.19 18.14
CA THR A 92 6.10 17.77 16.79
C THR A 92 6.83 16.86 15.80
N ARG A 93 7.59 15.86 16.28
CA ARG A 93 8.35 14.91 15.47
C ARG A 93 7.57 13.63 15.14
N ILE A 94 6.41 13.38 15.75
CA ILE A 94 5.59 12.19 15.46
C ILE A 94 4.80 12.40 14.16
N LEU A 95 4.88 11.44 13.24
CA LEU A 95 4.09 11.45 12.00
C LEU A 95 2.58 11.36 12.31
N LYS A 96 1.77 12.16 11.62
CA LYS A 96 0.35 12.34 11.95
C LYS A 96 -0.45 11.05 11.73
N GLY A 97 -1.17 10.59 12.76
CA GLY A 97 -1.91 9.33 12.70
C GLY A 97 -1.01 8.09 12.66
N SER A 98 0.11 8.13 13.37
CA SER A 98 1.09 7.04 13.51
C SER A 98 1.63 6.97 14.95
N ASN A 99 2.50 5.99 15.23
CA ASN A 99 3.40 6.00 16.39
C ASN A 99 4.86 6.32 16.02
N ILE A 100 5.13 6.81 14.81
CA ILE A 100 6.47 6.84 14.22
C ILE A 100 7.10 8.22 14.44
N VAL A 101 8.25 8.26 15.10
CA VAL A 101 9.06 9.49 15.25
C VAL A 101 9.89 9.72 13.97
N LEU A 102 10.01 10.98 13.56
CA LEU A 102 10.88 11.42 12.47
C LEU A 102 12.35 11.45 12.91
N SER A 103 13.18 10.69 12.19
CA SER A 103 14.64 10.70 12.31
C SER A 103 15.31 11.64 11.30
N LYS A 104 16.62 11.88 11.48
CA LYS A 104 17.50 12.56 10.51
C LYS A 104 17.55 11.91 9.12
N TYR A 105 17.02 10.70 8.96
CA TYR A 105 16.96 9.98 7.68
C TYR A 105 15.74 10.34 6.81
N ALA A 106 14.74 11.08 7.32
CA ALA A 106 13.49 11.37 6.64
C ALA A 106 13.58 12.43 5.51
N ARG A 107 14.52 12.26 4.58
CA ARG A 107 14.78 13.13 3.40
C ARG A 107 14.59 12.40 2.08
N ASP A 108 14.35 13.13 0.99
CA ASP A 108 14.18 12.56 -0.36
C ASP A 108 12.99 11.57 -0.47
N ALA A 109 11.86 11.97 0.10
CA ALA A 109 10.59 11.23 0.13
C ALA A 109 9.69 11.44 -1.10
N GLN A 110 10.03 12.39 -1.98
CA GLN A 110 9.18 12.75 -3.12
C GLN A 110 9.16 11.63 -4.18
N VAL A 111 7.99 11.39 -4.78
CA VAL A 111 7.84 10.49 -5.94
C VAL A 111 7.65 11.35 -7.19
N VAL A 112 8.59 11.22 -8.13
CA VAL A 112 8.64 11.95 -9.41
C VAL A 112 8.31 11.00 -10.57
N GLN A 113 8.86 9.78 -10.53
CA GLN A 113 8.75 8.76 -11.57
C GLN A 113 8.40 7.40 -10.95
N SER A 114 7.61 6.57 -11.63
CA SER A 114 7.04 5.33 -11.05
C SER A 114 6.57 4.34 -12.12
N ASP A 115 7.44 3.44 -12.55
CA ASP A 115 7.23 2.63 -13.75
C ASP A 115 7.15 1.13 -13.43
N PHE A 116 6.24 0.41 -14.09
CA PHE A 116 6.12 -1.05 -13.94
C PHE A 116 7.26 -1.75 -14.68
N VAL A 117 7.99 -2.62 -13.99
CA VAL A 117 9.14 -3.34 -14.54
C VAL A 117 8.78 -4.77 -14.95
N LYS A 118 8.28 -5.58 -14.01
CA LYS A 118 7.87 -6.97 -14.31
C LYS A 118 6.89 -7.55 -13.29
N SER A 119 6.21 -8.60 -13.72
CA SER A 119 5.49 -9.55 -12.86
C SER A 119 6.30 -10.85 -12.81
N SER A 120 6.58 -11.34 -11.60
CA SER A 120 7.40 -12.53 -11.34
C SER A 120 6.57 -13.60 -10.62
N VAL A 121 6.71 -14.87 -10.99
CA VAL A 121 5.98 -15.99 -10.35
C VAL A 121 6.79 -16.59 -9.19
N LYS A 122 8.12 -16.48 -9.26
CA LYS A 122 9.07 -16.89 -8.22
C LYS A 122 9.96 -15.74 -7.75
N THR A 123 10.62 -15.92 -6.61
CA THR A 123 11.64 -14.99 -6.09
C THR A 123 12.87 -14.90 -7.00
N GLU A 124 13.32 -16.04 -7.57
CA GLU A 124 14.42 -16.09 -8.54
C GLU A 124 14.15 -15.27 -9.82
N ASP A 125 12.88 -15.05 -10.18
CA ASP A 125 12.48 -14.22 -11.31
C ASP A 125 12.44 -12.72 -10.97
N CYS A 126 12.68 -12.28 -9.73
CA CYS A 126 12.58 -10.87 -9.35
C CYS A 126 13.79 -10.06 -9.88
N PRO A 127 13.72 -8.71 -9.98
CA PRO A 127 14.87 -7.89 -10.35
C PRO A 127 16.10 -8.16 -9.46
N SER A 128 17.31 -7.99 -9.99
CA SER A 128 18.56 -8.31 -9.28
C SER A 128 19.58 -7.17 -9.33
N ASP A 129 19.11 -5.93 -9.52
CA ASP A 129 19.90 -4.70 -9.57
C ASP A 129 20.26 -4.12 -8.19
N GLY A 130 19.90 -4.80 -7.10
CA GLY A 130 20.31 -4.46 -5.74
C GLY A 130 19.56 -3.28 -5.10
N LEU A 131 18.54 -2.73 -5.76
CA LEU A 131 17.81 -1.57 -5.25
C LEU A 131 16.87 -1.93 -4.07
N PRO A 132 16.75 -1.07 -3.04
CA PRO A 132 15.92 -1.34 -1.87
C PRO A 132 14.41 -1.45 -2.18
N GLU A 133 13.72 -2.34 -1.48
CA GLU A 133 12.35 -2.77 -1.80
C GLU A 133 11.38 -2.60 -0.62
N PHE A 134 10.18 -2.11 -0.91
CA PHE A 134 9.07 -2.02 0.04
C PHE A 134 7.90 -2.87 -0.46
N ALA A 135 7.63 -3.96 0.25
CA ALA A 135 6.65 -4.96 -0.17
C ALA A 135 5.27 -4.70 0.41
N LEU A 136 4.31 -4.30 -0.43
CA LEU A 136 2.91 -4.18 -0.03
C LEU A 136 2.26 -5.55 -0.02
N VAL A 137 1.70 -5.95 1.12
CA VAL A 137 0.91 -7.18 1.29
C VAL A 137 -0.33 -6.89 2.13
N GLY A 138 -1.38 -7.69 2.00
CA GLY A 138 -2.65 -7.38 2.64
C GLY A 138 -3.79 -8.24 2.13
N ARG A 139 -4.81 -8.44 2.96
CA ARG A 139 -5.95 -9.32 2.65
C ARG A 139 -6.64 -8.91 1.35
N SER A 140 -7.20 -9.88 0.62
CA SER A 140 -8.00 -9.62 -0.57
C SER A 140 -9.05 -8.49 -0.34
N ASN A 141 -9.06 -7.50 -1.23
CA ASN A 141 -9.84 -6.26 -1.15
C ASN A 141 -9.53 -5.30 0.04
N VAL A 142 -8.39 -5.42 0.73
CA VAL A 142 -8.00 -4.47 1.80
C VAL A 142 -7.77 -3.04 1.30
N GLY A 143 -7.26 -2.86 0.07
CA GLY A 143 -6.99 -1.53 -0.50
C GLY A 143 -5.62 -1.39 -1.15
N LYS A 144 -4.77 -2.43 -1.09
CA LYS A 144 -3.39 -2.48 -1.58
C LYS A 144 -3.11 -1.70 -2.89
N SER A 145 -3.74 -2.07 -3.99
CA SER A 145 -3.52 -1.40 -5.29
C SER A 145 -4.03 0.06 -5.32
N SER A 146 -4.99 0.43 -4.46
CA SER A 146 -5.44 1.82 -4.29
C SER A 146 -4.44 2.65 -3.50
N LEU A 147 -3.82 2.06 -2.46
CA LEU A 147 -2.72 2.70 -1.73
C LEU A 147 -1.51 2.92 -2.64
N LEU A 148 -1.11 1.89 -3.39
CA LEU A 148 -0.01 1.98 -4.37
C LEU A 148 -0.24 3.15 -5.34
N ASN A 149 -1.40 3.20 -6.01
CA ASN A 149 -1.77 4.27 -6.92
C ASN A 149 -1.84 5.67 -6.26
N SER A 150 -2.19 5.75 -4.96
CA SER A 150 -2.18 7.01 -4.19
C SER A 150 -0.75 7.47 -3.88
N LEU A 151 0.12 6.59 -3.38
CA LEU A 151 1.53 6.89 -3.11
C LEU A 151 2.22 7.49 -4.34
N VAL A 152 2.12 6.79 -5.48
CA VAL A 152 2.76 7.21 -6.75
C VAL A 152 1.99 8.28 -7.54
N ARG A 153 0.81 8.72 -7.05
CA ARG A 153 -0.12 9.66 -7.72
C ARG A 153 -0.58 9.26 -9.14
N ARG A 154 -0.36 8.02 -9.59
CA ARG A 154 -0.79 7.48 -10.90
C ARG A 154 -2.06 6.63 -10.77
N LYS A 155 -3.16 7.04 -11.40
CA LYS A 155 -4.51 6.42 -11.25
C LYS A 155 -4.67 4.97 -11.76
N LYS A 156 -3.71 4.44 -12.53
CA LYS A 156 -3.81 3.13 -13.21
C LYS A 156 -2.49 2.34 -13.22
N LEU A 157 -1.51 2.65 -12.36
CA LEU A 157 -0.23 1.93 -12.36
C LEU A 157 -0.41 0.48 -11.88
N ALA A 158 -1.12 0.30 -10.76
CA ALA A 158 -1.66 -0.99 -10.33
C ALA A 158 -3.15 -1.13 -10.71
N LEU A 159 -3.55 -2.31 -11.18
CA LEU A 159 -4.92 -2.59 -11.62
C LEU A 159 -5.87 -2.85 -10.44
N THR A 160 -6.55 -1.80 -9.97
CA THR A 160 -7.60 -1.92 -8.94
C THR A 160 -8.83 -2.68 -9.46
N SER A 161 -9.15 -3.84 -8.90
CA SER A 161 -10.40 -4.57 -9.16
C SER A 161 -11.21 -4.80 -7.89
N LYS A 162 -12.54 -4.96 -8.03
CA LYS A 162 -13.43 -5.41 -6.95
C LYS A 162 -13.49 -6.94 -6.84
N LYS A 163 -13.16 -7.67 -7.91
CA LYS A 163 -13.05 -9.14 -7.91
C LYS A 163 -11.66 -9.53 -7.37
N PRO A 164 -11.56 -10.27 -6.25
CA PRO A 164 -10.26 -10.63 -5.68
C PRO A 164 -9.59 -11.78 -6.46
N GLY A 165 -8.37 -12.16 -6.05
CA GLY A 165 -7.63 -13.29 -6.65
C GLY A 165 -6.94 -13.03 -7.99
N LYS A 166 -6.95 -11.78 -8.50
CA LYS A 166 -6.27 -11.42 -9.77
C LYS A 166 -4.74 -11.33 -9.68
N THR A 167 -4.19 -10.88 -8.54
CA THR A 167 -2.73 -10.81 -8.36
C THR A 167 -2.20 -12.16 -7.91
N GLN A 168 -1.65 -12.93 -8.86
CA GLN A 168 -0.97 -14.21 -8.59
C GLN A 168 0.56 -14.11 -8.72
N CYS A 169 1.07 -12.96 -9.16
CA CYS A 169 2.50 -12.68 -9.36
C CYS A 169 2.97 -11.55 -8.43
N ILE A 170 4.26 -11.52 -8.14
CA ILE A 170 5.00 -10.43 -7.49
C ILE A 170 5.23 -9.32 -8.51
N ASN A 171 4.65 -8.13 -8.34
CA ASN A 171 4.76 -7.05 -9.34
C ASN A 171 5.69 -5.94 -8.85
N HIS A 172 6.73 -5.64 -9.63
CA HIS A 172 7.76 -4.66 -9.28
C HIS A 172 7.51 -3.33 -10.00
N PHE A 173 7.44 -2.25 -9.22
CA PHE A 173 7.30 -0.88 -9.71
C PHE A 173 8.50 -0.05 -9.25
N ARG A 174 9.35 0.36 -10.19
CA ARG A 174 10.58 1.12 -9.90
C ARG A 174 10.25 2.59 -9.73
N ILE A 175 10.73 3.19 -8.64
CA ILE A 175 10.40 4.55 -8.21
C ILE A 175 11.64 5.42 -8.23
N ASN A 176 11.58 6.54 -8.96
CA ASN A 176 12.69 7.48 -9.20
C ASN A 176 14.02 6.78 -9.61
N ASP A 177 13.94 5.63 -10.29
CA ASP A 177 15.05 4.72 -10.62
C ASP A 177 15.94 4.25 -9.44
N LYS A 178 15.51 4.47 -8.19
CA LYS A 178 16.34 4.29 -6.98
C LYS A 178 15.87 3.20 -6.01
N TRP A 179 14.60 2.78 -6.09
CA TRP A 179 14.00 1.82 -5.16
C TRP A 179 12.70 1.23 -5.73
N TYR A 180 12.17 0.16 -5.14
CA TYR A 180 10.96 -0.53 -5.61
C TYR A 180 9.78 -0.47 -4.64
N LEU A 181 8.58 -0.21 -5.17
CA LEU A 181 7.33 -0.70 -4.60
C LEU A 181 7.05 -2.10 -5.17
N VAL A 182 6.77 -3.07 -4.31
CA VAL A 182 6.49 -4.45 -4.72
C VAL A 182 5.06 -4.84 -4.30
N ASP A 183 4.20 -5.17 -5.26
CA ASP A 183 2.80 -5.56 -5.01
C ASP A 183 2.69 -7.09 -4.95
N LEU A 184 2.65 -7.65 -3.74
CA LEU A 184 2.54 -9.09 -3.48
C LEU A 184 1.09 -9.60 -3.62
N PRO A 185 0.84 -10.92 -3.76
CA PRO A 185 -0.50 -11.49 -3.74
C PRO A 185 -1.33 -11.11 -2.50
N GLY A 186 -2.65 -11.01 -2.67
CA GLY A 186 -3.57 -10.70 -1.58
C GLY A 186 -4.17 -11.95 -0.94
N TYR A 187 -3.82 -12.23 0.32
CA TYR A 187 -4.19 -13.43 1.07
C TYR A 187 -5.67 -13.51 1.45
N GLY A 188 -6.09 -14.65 2.02
CA GLY A 188 -7.43 -14.85 2.59
C GLY A 188 -8.57 -14.82 1.56
N TYR A 189 -8.32 -15.26 0.32
CA TYR A 189 -9.34 -15.26 -0.72
C TYR A 189 -10.31 -16.44 -0.59
N ALA A 190 -11.50 -16.17 -0.05
CA ALA A 190 -12.52 -17.18 0.28
C ALA A 190 -13.05 -18.03 -0.90
N ALA A 191 -12.72 -17.71 -2.15
CA ALA A 191 -13.10 -18.52 -3.33
C ALA A 191 -11.92 -19.27 -3.99
N ALA A 192 -10.71 -19.21 -3.41
CA ALA A 192 -9.64 -20.14 -3.77
C ALA A 192 -9.95 -21.57 -3.24
N PRO A 193 -9.29 -22.63 -3.76
CA PRO A 193 -9.24 -23.95 -3.14
C PRO A 193 -8.75 -23.91 -1.69
N GLN A 194 -9.10 -24.92 -0.88
CA GLN A 194 -8.81 -24.93 0.56
C GLN A 194 -7.30 -24.92 0.88
N GLU A 195 -6.50 -25.55 0.01
CA GLU A 195 -5.04 -25.47 -0.01
C GLU A 195 -4.59 -23.99 -0.05
N ILE A 196 -4.94 -23.27 -1.12
CA ILE A 196 -4.56 -21.86 -1.36
C ILE A 196 -5.20 -20.86 -0.36
N ARG A 197 -6.24 -21.25 0.38
CA ARG A 197 -6.78 -20.43 1.49
C ARG A 197 -5.88 -20.40 2.72
N THR A 198 -5.11 -21.46 2.92
CA THR A 198 -4.27 -21.68 4.12
C THR A 198 -2.79 -21.57 3.79
N ASP A 199 -2.43 -21.93 2.55
CA ASP A 199 -1.11 -21.72 1.99
C ASP A 199 -0.92 -20.23 1.69
N TRP A 200 -0.37 -19.56 2.71
CA TRP A 200 0.48 -18.38 2.55
C TRP A 200 1.58 -18.72 1.53
N ALA A 201 1.26 -18.49 0.26
CA ALA A 201 1.83 -19.21 -0.87
C ALA A 201 3.35 -19.29 -0.77
N LYS A 202 3.91 -20.48 -1.00
CA LYS A 202 5.33 -20.80 -0.82
C LYS A 202 6.27 -19.69 -1.32
N PHE A 203 6.03 -19.15 -2.51
CA PHE A 203 6.83 -18.07 -3.10
C PHE A 203 6.76 -16.72 -2.36
N THR A 204 5.67 -16.43 -1.65
CA THR A 204 5.53 -15.20 -0.84
C THR A 204 6.34 -15.31 0.45
N LYS A 205 6.33 -16.48 1.10
CA LYS A 205 7.20 -16.75 2.27
C LYS A 205 8.68 -16.77 1.89
N ASP A 206 8.99 -17.49 0.82
CA ASP A 206 10.33 -17.56 0.20
C ASP A 206 10.86 -16.16 -0.14
N TYR A 207 10.02 -15.29 -0.73
CA TYR A 207 10.38 -13.89 -0.98
C TYR A 207 10.78 -13.15 0.31
N PHE A 208 10.00 -13.20 1.41
CA PHE A 208 10.41 -12.50 2.64
C PHE A 208 11.70 -13.06 3.26
N LEU A 209 11.87 -14.38 3.24
CA LEU A 209 13.00 -15.06 3.89
C LEU A 209 14.31 -14.88 3.11
N ASN A 210 14.24 -14.80 1.77
CA ASN A 210 15.42 -14.84 0.89
C ASN A 210 15.71 -13.53 0.14
N ARG A 211 14.88 -12.49 0.26
CA ARG A 211 15.07 -11.21 -0.45
C ARG A 211 15.89 -10.21 0.37
N SER A 212 17.23 -10.25 0.23
CA SER A 212 18.17 -9.34 0.91
C SER A 212 17.95 -7.84 0.65
N THR A 213 17.28 -7.47 -0.46
CA THR A 213 16.93 -6.08 -0.80
C THR A 213 15.63 -5.58 -0.14
N LEU A 214 14.92 -6.42 0.62
CA LEU A 214 13.68 -6.06 1.30
C LEU A 214 13.94 -5.19 2.54
N VAL A 215 13.52 -3.93 2.49
CA VAL A 215 13.69 -2.96 3.58
C VAL A 215 12.54 -2.99 4.58
N SER A 216 11.29 -3.16 4.12
CA SER A 216 10.13 -3.37 5.00
C SER A 216 8.93 -3.94 4.26
N VAL A 217 8.17 -4.79 4.95
CA VAL A 217 6.87 -5.32 4.56
C VAL A 217 5.77 -4.42 5.08
N PHE A 218 5.04 -3.77 4.19
CA PHE A 218 3.87 -2.98 4.53
C PHE A 218 2.64 -3.89 4.56
N LEU A 219 2.27 -4.32 5.77
CA LEU A 219 1.11 -5.17 6.03
C LEU A 219 -0.15 -4.30 6.17
N LEU A 220 -1.01 -4.35 5.16
CA LEU A 220 -2.24 -3.57 5.10
C LEU A 220 -3.40 -4.24 5.84
N ILE A 221 -4.00 -3.49 6.76
CA ILE A 221 -5.14 -3.88 7.60
C ILE A 221 -6.37 -3.02 7.24
N ASP A 222 -7.59 -3.57 7.28
CA ASP A 222 -8.83 -2.81 7.02
C ASP A 222 -9.39 -2.21 8.32
N ALA A 223 -9.18 -0.92 8.57
CA ALA A 223 -9.65 -0.26 9.79
C ALA A 223 -11.18 -0.07 9.84
N SER A 224 -11.91 -0.31 8.75
CA SER A 224 -13.38 -0.14 8.72
C SER A 224 -14.17 -1.34 9.30
N ILE A 225 -13.45 -2.36 9.78
CA ILE A 225 -13.96 -3.58 10.39
C ILE A 225 -13.11 -3.98 11.61
N PRO A 226 -13.66 -4.75 12.56
CA PRO A 226 -12.86 -5.38 13.62
C PRO A 226 -11.80 -6.32 13.04
N ALA A 227 -10.70 -6.47 13.79
CA ALA A 227 -9.57 -7.35 13.50
C ALA A 227 -9.99 -8.78 13.07
N LYS A 228 -9.16 -9.43 12.25
CA LYS A 228 -9.38 -10.81 11.79
C LYS A 228 -8.18 -11.68 12.13
N LYS A 229 -8.46 -12.94 12.53
CA LYS A 229 -7.46 -13.93 12.93
C LYS A 229 -6.32 -14.04 11.90
N ILE A 230 -6.65 -14.17 10.62
CA ILE A 230 -5.68 -14.23 9.51
C ILE A 230 -4.79 -12.99 9.33
N ASP A 231 -5.23 -11.81 9.78
CA ASP A 231 -4.39 -10.61 9.77
C ASP A 231 -3.44 -10.57 10.99
N LEU A 232 -3.89 -11.09 12.13
CA LEU A 232 -3.10 -11.19 13.37
C LEU A 232 -2.06 -12.32 13.28
N GLU A 233 -2.45 -13.50 12.81
CA GLU A 233 -1.58 -14.68 12.58
C GLU A 233 -0.41 -14.34 11.66
N TYR A 234 -0.61 -13.41 10.73
CA TYR A 234 0.41 -13.01 9.78
C TYR A 234 1.33 -11.90 10.29
N ALA A 235 0.79 -10.96 11.09
CA ALA A 235 1.64 -10.06 11.86
C ALA A 235 2.56 -10.86 12.80
N SER A 236 2.01 -11.86 13.49
CA SER A 236 2.76 -12.81 14.33
C SER A 236 3.85 -13.52 13.52
N TRP A 237 3.51 -14.13 12.38
CA TRP A 237 4.48 -14.83 11.53
C TRP A 237 5.63 -13.91 11.04
N LEU A 238 5.33 -12.67 10.63
CA LEU A 238 6.36 -11.69 10.24
C LEU A 238 7.28 -11.36 11.42
N GLY A 239 6.73 -11.15 12.62
CA GLY A 239 7.50 -10.87 13.84
C GLY A 239 8.36 -12.06 14.30
N GLU A 240 7.79 -13.27 14.31
CA GLU A 240 8.48 -14.53 14.65
C GLU A 240 9.68 -14.79 13.73
N ASN A 241 9.56 -14.45 12.45
CA ASN A 241 10.62 -14.61 11.44
C ASN A 241 11.50 -13.36 11.31
N GLN A 242 11.39 -12.40 12.23
CA GLN A 242 12.16 -11.15 12.30
C GLN A 242 12.11 -10.29 11.02
N ILE A 243 11.05 -10.43 10.22
CA ILE A 243 10.88 -9.69 8.97
C ILE A 243 10.51 -8.23 9.29
N PRO A 244 11.29 -7.23 8.87
CA PRO A 244 10.96 -5.83 9.11
C PRO A 244 9.60 -5.49 8.51
N MET A 245 8.69 -4.93 9.30
CA MET A 245 7.33 -4.62 8.84
C MET A 245 6.78 -3.30 9.40
N THR A 246 5.82 -2.74 8.67
CA THR A 246 5.03 -1.56 9.07
C THR A 246 3.55 -1.86 8.85
N LEU A 247 2.71 -1.63 9.87
CA LEU A 247 1.27 -1.86 9.79
C LEU A 247 0.56 -0.66 9.16
N ILE A 248 -0.05 -0.86 8.00
CA ILE A 248 -0.76 0.20 7.29
C ILE A 248 -2.26 0.02 7.46
N TYR A 249 -2.86 0.80 8.36
CA TYR A 249 -4.30 0.80 8.59
C TYR A 249 -4.99 1.58 7.46
N THR A 250 -5.85 0.91 6.70
CA THR A 250 -6.49 1.44 5.49
C THR A 250 -7.95 1.78 5.70
N LYS A 251 -8.49 2.63 4.81
CA LYS A 251 -9.91 3.04 4.75
C LYS A 251 -10.38 3.80 6.00
N CYS A 252 -9.51 4.62 6.61
CA CYS A 252 -9.84 5.42 7.78
C CYS A 252 -10.93 6.48 7.52
N ASP A 253 -11.26 6.75 6.25
CA ASP A 253 -12.46 7.50 5.83
C ASP A 253 -13.80 6.82 6.19
N LYS A 254 -13.83 5.49 6.32
CA LYS A 254 -15.07 4.70 6.39
C LYS A 254 -15.68 4.64 7.78
N ARG A 255 -16.41 5.69 8.13
CA ARG A 255 -17.27 5.73 9.32
C ARG A 255 -18.60 5.01 9.06
N LYS A 256 -18.83 3.88 9.75
CA LYS A 256 -20.18 3.27 9.84
C LYS A 256 -21.10 4.22 10.63
N LYS A 257 -22.36 4.37 10.20
CA LYS A 257 -23.35 5.17 10.94
C LYS A 257 -23.62 4.50 12.30
N LYS A 258 -23.65 5.26 13.40
CA LYS A 258 -23.86 4.75 14.78
C LYS A 258 -25.09 3.83 14.92
N LYS A 259 -26.16 4.07 14.15
CA LYS A 259 -27.38 3.22 14.10
C LYS A 259 -27.09 1.75 13.75
N ASN A 260 -25.94 1.44 13.17
CA ASN A 260 -25.53 0.09 12.78
C ASN A 260 -24.43 -0.50 13.70
N GLY A 261 -24.19 0.07 14.88
CA GLY A 261 -23.32 -0.51 15.92
C GLY A 261 -21.82 -0.64 15.58
N GLY A 262 -21.35 -0.03 14.49
CA GLY A 262 -19.96 -0.17 14.05
C GLY A 262 -18.98 0.74 14.80
N LYS A 263 -17.94 0.14 15.40
CA LYS A 263 -16.75 0.85 15.88
C LYS A 263 -16.14 1.76 14.81
N ARG A 264 -15.58 2.88 15.24
CA ARG A 264 -14.81 3.82 14.41
C ARG A 264 -13.47 3.20 13.96
N PRO A 265 -12.86 3.69 12.86
CA PRO A 265 -11.52 3.24 12.45
C PRO A 265 -10.46 3.37 13.54
N GLU A 266 -10.46 4.49 14.26
CA GLU A 266 -9.58 4.77 15.40
C GLU A 266 -9.72 3.71 16.51
N GLU A 267 -10.95 3.23 16.76
CA GLU A 267 -11.25 2.20 17.78
C GLU A 267 -10.80 0.80 17.31
N ASN A 268 -11.04 0.43 16.05
CA ASN A 268 -10.57 -0.85 15.49
C ASN A 268 -9.03 -0.93 15.39
N VAL A 269 -8.36 0.22 15.21
CA VAL A 269 -6.90 0.34 15.22
C VAL A 269 -6.35 0.04 16.62
N ASN A 270 -6.91 0.65 17.66
CA ASN A 270 -6.51 0.39 19.05
C ASN A 270 -6.78 -1.07 19.46
N ASP A 271 -7.93 -1.64 19.08
CA ASP A 271 -8.24 -3.07 19.27
C ASP A 271 -7.13 -3.96 18.67
N PHE A 272 -6.71 -3.68 17.42
CA PHE A 272 -5.68 -4.47 16.74
C PHE A 272 -4.33 -4.35 17.44
N GLN A 273 -3.95 -3.14 17.89
CA GLN A 273 -2.67 -2.89 18.56
C GLN A 273 -2.53 -3.65 19.88
N GLU A 274 -3.52 -3.61 20.76
CA GLU A 274 -3.45 -4.37 22.02
C GLU A 274 -3.53 -5.89 21.78
N LEU A 275 -4.25 -6.35 20.74
CA LEU A 275 -4.27 -7.77 20.35
C LEU A 275 -2.93 -8.30 19.83
N ILE A 276 -2.11 -7.47 19.18
CA ILE A 276 -0.77 -7.89 18.70
C ILE A 276 0.35 -7.65 19.71
N ARG A 277 0.12 -6.84 20.76
CA ARG A 277 1.18 -6.37 21.68
C ARG A 277 1.99 -7.51 22.32
N GLY A 278 1.38 -8.67 22.54
CA GLY A 278 2.05 -9.86 23.08
C GLY A 278 3.04 -10.56 22.15
N PHE A 279 3.04 -10.25 20.84
CA PHE A 279 3.94 -10.88 19.85
C PHE A 279 5.22 -10.06 19.56
N PHE A 280 5.36 -8.85 20.13
CA PHE A 280 6.46 -7.94 19.83
C PHE A 280 7.10 -7.37 21.10
N GLN A 281 8.43 -7.34 21.14
CA GLN A 281 9.19 -6.71 22.23
C GLN A 281 9.09 -5.18 22.22
N THR A 282 8.95 -4.60 21.03
CA THR A 282 8.77 -3.16 20.79
C THR A 282 7.52 -2.95 19.94
N ALA A 283 6.82 -1.83 20.12
CA ALA A 283 5.61 -1.55 19.35
C ALA A 283 5.94 -1.43 17.84
N PRO A 284 5.34 -2.25 16.95
CA PRO A 284 5.63 -2.17 15.53
C PRO A 284 5.20 -0.80 14.97
N PRO A 285 5.92 -0.26 13.96
CA PRO A 285 5.54 1.01 13.35
C PRO A 285 4.21 0.87 12.64
N TRP A 286 3.32 1.85 12.80
CA TRP A 286 2.01 1.84 12.15
C TRP A 286 1.56 3.22 11.66
N ILE A 287 0.77 3.26 10.59
CA ILE A 287 0.23 4.50 9.99
C ILE A 287 -1.24 4.32 9.59
N MET A 288 -2.09 5.28 9.94
CA MET A 288 -3.49 5.37 9.51
C MET A 288 -3.62 6.08 8.15
N THR A 289 -4.39 5.49 7.22
CA THR A 289 -4.44 5.92 5.82
C THR A 289 -5.84 5.90 5.21
N SER A 290 -6.01 6.76 4.20
CA SER A 290 -7.11 6.64 3.24
C SER A 290 -6.65 7.02 1.85
N SER A 291 -6.79 6.11 0.88
CA SER A 291 -6.60 6.41 -0.55
C SER A 291 -7.73 7.28 -1.15
N VAL A 292 -8.73 7.68 -0.35
CA VAL A 292 -9.82 8.58 -0.76
C VAL A 292 -9.49 10.02 -0.37
N THR A 293 -9.02 10.26 0.86
CA THR A 293 -8.63 11.60 1.35
C THR A 293 -7.14 11.91 1.17
N ASN A 294 -6.32 10.90 0.85
CA ASN A 294 -4.85 10.90 0.88
C ASN A 294 -4.23 11.07 2.28
N GLN A 295 -5.01 10.86 3.35
CA GLN A 295 -4.48 10.72 4.72
C GLN A 295 -3.39 9.64 4.78
N GLY A 296 -2.30 9.92 5.51
CA GLY A 296 -1.20 8.98 5.77
C GLY A 296 -0.26 8.77 4.59
N ARG A 297 -0.51 9.43 3.45
CA ARG A 297 0.25 9.23 2.20
C ARG A 297 1.67 9.78 2.29
N ASP A 298 1.81 11.03 2.75
CA ASP A 298 3.11 11.69 2.83
C ASP A 298 3.88 11.25 4.10
N GLU A 299 3.15 10.84 5.15
CA GLU A 299 3.68 10.13 6.32
C GLU A 299 4.31 8.79 5.94
N ILE A 300 3.65 7.97 5.10
CA ILE A 300 4.27 6.75 4.55
C ILE A 300 5.54 7.11 3.78
N LEU A 301 5.51 8.10 2.89
CA LEU A 301 6.67 8.44 2.07
C LEU A 301 7.87 8.92 2.90
N LEU A 302 7.63 9.67 3.99
CA LEU A 302 8.67 10.06 4.94
C LEU A 302 9.25 8.85 5.69
N HIS A 303 8.40 7.92 6.15
CA HIS A 303 8.83 6.69 6.82
C HIS A 303 9.62 5.76 5.88
N MET A 304 9.17 5.59 4.63
CA MET A 304 9.90 4.85 3.58
C MET A 304 11.26 5.47 3.32
N ALA A 305 11.31 6.79 3.15
CA ALA A 305 12.55 7.51 2.89
C ALA A 305 13.56 7.34 4.04
N GLN A 306 13.08 7.43 5.28
CA GLN A 306 13.84 7.14 6.49
C GLN A 306 14.43 5.72 6.49
N LEU A 307 13.61 4.68 6.31
CA LEU A 307 14.09 3.30 6.32
C LEU A 307 15.06 3.03 5.16
N ARG A 308 14.75 3.52 3.96
CA ARG A 308 15.61 3.43 2.77
C ARG A 308 16.96 4.11 2.97
N ASN A 309 16.97 5.32 3.54
CA ASN A 309 18.19 6.10 3.72
C ASN A 309 19.07 5.58 4.87
N TYR A 310 18.49 4.85 5.83
CA TYR A 310 19.24 4.08 6.82
C TYR A 310 19.83 2.82 6.18
N TRP A 311 19.03 2.03 5.45
CA TRP A 311 19.48 0.82 4.73
C TRP A 311 20.56 1.12 3.68
N LEU A 312 20.52 2.29 3.01
CA LEU A 312 21.57 2.72 2.08
C LEU A 312 22.87 3.21 2.77
N LYS A 313 22.95 3.21 4.12
CA LYS A 313 24.12 3.61 4.92
C LYS A 313 24.79 2.42 5.62
N HIS A 314 24.11 1.28 5.76
CA HIS A 314 24.47 0.16 6.64
C HIS A 314 24.28 -1.20 5.97
#